data_AF-A0A3A6NRH0-F1
#
_entry.id   AF-A0A3A6NRH0-F1
#
_cell.length_a   1.000
_cell.length_b   1.000
_cell.length_c   1.000
_cell.angle_alpha   90.00
_cell.angle_beta   90.00
_cell.angle_gamma   90.00
#
_symmetry.space_group_name_H-M   'P 1'
#
loop_
_entity.id
_entity.type
_entity.pdbx_description
1 polymer ?
#
loop_
_entity_poly.entity_id
_entity_poly.type
_entity_poly.pdbx_seq_one_letter_code
_entity_poly.pdbx_strand_id
1 'polypeptide(L)'
;MAFCVHCGQEMDDHAQFCPHCGKQQTKATTSSSSSGVYDDGNFGWSVLGFCIPIVGLILYLVWKDEKPNNAHAAGTGALIGFILGLIVGGFRLALFM
;
A
#
# COMPACT_ATOMS: atom_id res chain seq x y z
N MET A 1 11.15 -9.35 -25.81
CA MET A 1 10.21 -10.44 -26.11
C MET A 1 9.69 -10.98 -24.79
N ALA A 2 8.39 -10.88 -24.56
CA ALA A 2 7.74 -11.44 -23.37
C ALA A 2 7.01 -12.72 -23.75
N PHE A 3 6.90 -13.65 -22.80
CA PHE A 3 6.15 -14.88 -22.98
C PHE A 3 5.00 -14.91 -22.00
N CYS A 4 3.87 -15.47 -22.42
CA CYS A 4 2.73 -15.63 -21.54
C CYS A 4 3.09 -16.60 -20.40
N VAL A 5 2.97 -16.17 -19.14
CA VAL A 5 3.25 -17.02 -17.96
C VAL A 5 2.34 -18.25 -17.87
N HIS A 6 1.19 -18.24 -18.57
CA HIS A 6 0.21 -19.32 -18.50
C HIS A 6 0.20 -20.26 -19.70
N CYS A 7 0.54 -19.80 -20.90
CA CYS A 7 0.52 -20.64 -22.12
C CYS A 7 1.87 -20.74 -22.83
N GLY A 8 2.89 -20.01 -22.40
CA GLY A 8 4.24 -20.08 -22.95
C GLY A 8 4.39 -19.51 -24.37
N GLN A 9 3.34 -18.90 -24.93
CA GLN A 9 3.40 -18.28 -26.25
C GLN A 9 4.06 -16.90 -26.22
N GLU A 10 4.71 -16.57 -27.33
CA GLU A 10 5.37 -15.29 -27.60
C GLU A 10 4.36 -14.16 -27.65
N MET A 11 4.66 -13.07 -26.93
CA MET A 11 3.74 -11.97 -26.72
C MET A 11 4.49 -10.64 -26.79
N ASP A 12 3.75 -9.60 -27.16
CA ASP A 12 4.28 -8.25 -27.24
C ASP A 12 4.66 -7.71 -25.84
N ASP A 13 5.72 -6.91 -25.80
CA ASP A 13 6.25 -6.36 -24.56
C ASP A 13 5.32 -5.34 -23.87
N HIS A 14 4.15 -5.04 -24.42
CA HIS A 14 3.15 -4.18 -23.78
C HIS A 14 1.75 -4.81 -23.70
N ALA A 15 1.58 -6.05 -24.14
CA ALA A 15 0.29 -6.74 -24.12
C ALA A 15 -0.16 -7.06 -22.68
N GLN A 16 -1.23 -6.39 -22.23
CA GLN A 16 -1.86 -6.61 -20.92
C GLN A 16 -2.68 -7.91 -20.87
N PHE A 17 -3.06 -8.46 -22.02
CA PHE A 17 -3.87 -9.68 -22.14
C PHE A 17 -3.30 -10.60 -23.21
N CYS A 18 -3.31 -11.90 -22.94
CA CYS A 18 -2.90 -12.90 -23.91
C CYS A 18 -4.00 -13.14 -24.97
N PRO A 19 -3.75 -12.90 -26.27
CA PRO A 19 -4.76 -13.13 -27.31
C PRO A 19 -5.08 -14.63 -27.52
N HIS A 20 -4.23 -15.53 -27.02
CA HIS A 20 -4.43 -16.98 -27.16
C HIS A 20 -5.10 -17.63 -25.94
N CYS A 21 -4.78 -17.20 -24.71
CA CYS A 21 -5.32 -17.80 -23.50
C CYS A 21 -6.30 -16.89 -22.73
N GLY A 22 -6.41 -15.63 -23.14
CA GLY A 22 -7.29 -14.62 -22.53
C GLY A 22 -6.85 -14.11 -21.16
N LYS A 23 -5.79 -14.65 -20.55
CA LYS A 23 -5.36 -14.24 -19.21
C LYS A 23 -4.53 -12.96 -19.25
N GLN A 24 -4.79 -12.07 -18.30
CA GLN A 24 -4.04 -10.84 -18.09
C GLN A 24 -2.58 -11.15 -17.77
N GLN A 25 -1.66 -10.44 -18.43
CA GLN A 25 -0.24 -10.49 -18.13
C GLN A 25 0.08 -9.26 -17.28
N THR A 26 0.41 -9.47 -16.01
CA THR A 26 0.86 -8.39 -15.12
C THR A 26 2.27 -7.98 -15.55
N LYS A 27 2.35 -7.14 -16.58
CA LYS A 27 3.61 -6.52 -16.98
C LYS A 27 3.91 -5.42 -15.98
N ALA A 28 4.98 -5.63 -15.21
CA ALA A 28 5.60 -4.65 -14.35
C ALA A 28 6.02 -3.42 -15.18
N THR A 29 5.06 -2.53 -15.44
CA THR A 29 5.32 -1.21 -15.99
C THR A 29 5.18 -0.25 -14.83
N THR A 30 6.34 0.16 -14.33
CA THR A 30 6.63 1.23 -13.40
C THR A 30 5.83 2.49 -13.71
N SER A 31 4.59 2.53 -13.23
CA SER A 31 3.74 3.71 -13.13
C SER A 31 2.75 3.45 -12.00
N SER A 32 3.32 3.41 -10.80
CA SER A 32 2.65 3.33 -9.50
C SER A 32 1.91 4.62 -9.18
N SER A 33 0.97 4.95 -10.06
CA SER A 33 -0.11 5.91 -9.86
C SER A 33 -1.34 5.36 -10.59
N SER A 34 -1.66 4.10 -10.31
CA SER A 34 -2.98 3.54 -10.52
C SER A 34 -3.64 3.43 -9.15
N SER A 35 -4.72 4.17 -8.98
CA SER A 35 -5.72 3.99 -7.93
C SER A 35 -6.48 2.67 -8.14
N GLY A 36 -5.74 1.57 -8.33
CA GLY A 36 -6.18 0.20 -8.20
C GLY A 36 -5.35 -0.35 -7.06
N VAL A 37 -6.01 -0.73 -5.98
CA VAL A 37 -5.35 -1.06 -4.72
C VAL A 37 -4.40 -2.24 -4.93
N TYR A 38 -3.10 -1.95 -5.05
CA TYR A 38 -1.99 -2.91 -5.07
C TYR A 38 -1.78 -3.42 -3.63
N ASP A 39 -1.73 -4.73 -3.43
CA ASP A 39 -1.76 -5.44 -2.13
C ASP A 39 -0.38 -5.59 -1.46
N ASP A 40 0.57 -4.75 -1.83
CA ASP A 40 1.97 -4.98 -1.50
C ASP A 40 2.42 -4.23 -0.23
N GLY A 41 1.50 -3.63 0.54
CA GLY A 41 1.85 -3.01 1.82
C GLY A 41 2.92 -1.90 1.69
N ASN A 42 2.89 -1.15 0.60
CA ASN A 42 3.89 -0.12 0.33
C ASN A 42 3.91 0.96 1.44
N PHE A 43 5.09 1.52 1.70
CA PHE A 43 5.37 2.50 2.77
C PHE A 43 4.43 3.72 2.76
N GLY A 44 3.88 4.09 1.60
CA GLY A 44 2.92 5.20 1.46
C GLY A 44 1.68 5.08 2.35
N TRP A 45 1.19 3.86 2.62
CA TRP A 45 0.06 3.64 3.52
C TRP A 45 0.38 3.98 4.98
N SER A 46 1.64 3.77 5.39
CA SER A 46 2.12 4.12 6.73
C SER A 46 2.27 5.64 6.90
N VAL A 47 2.77 6.34 5.88
CA VAL A 47 2.90 7.81 5.89
C VAL A 47 1.54 8.50 6.00
N LEU A 48 0.51 7.97 5.33
CA LEU A 48 -0.85 8.48 5.43
C LEU A 48 -1.42 8.34 6.86
N GLY A 49 -1.16 7.21 7.51
CA GLY A 49 -1.55 6.98 8.91
C GLY A 49 -0.85 7.91 9.90
N PHE A 50 0.40 8.29 9.62
CA PHE A 50 1.19 9.19 10.46
C PHE A 50 0.64 10.64 10.49
N CYS A 51 0.18 11.17 9.34
CA CYS A 51 -0.30 12.55 9.27
C CYS A 51 -1.63 12.78 10.02
N ILE A 52 -2.50 11.78 10.07
CA ILE A 52 -3.79 11.86 10.75
C ILE A 52 -4.09 10.50 11.42
N PRO A 53 -3.63 10.27 12.67
CA PRO A 53 -3.73 8.97 13.33
C PRO A 53 -5.17 8.45 13.43
N ILE A 54 -6.15 9.35 13.51
CA ILE A 54 -7.59 9.02 13.52
C ILE A 54 -8.03 8.39 12.18
N VAL A 55 -7.57 8.94 11.05
CA VAL A 55 -7.93 8.43 9.71
C VAL A 55 -7.29 7.07 9.47
N GLY A 56 -6.04 6.86 9.95
CA GLY A 56 -5.38 5.55 9.89
C GLY A 56 -6.13 4.47 10.67
N LEU A 57 -6.68 4.79 11.85
CA LEU A 57 -7.48 3.87 12.66
C LEU A 57 -8.83 3.53 12.00
N ILE A 58 -9.47 4.51 11.35
CA ILE A 58 -10.73 4.31 10.62
C ILE A 58 -10.50 3.46 9.37
N LEU A 59 -9.45 3.71 8.58
CA LEU A 59 -9.11 2.88 7.42
C LEU A 59 -8.75 1.45 7.83
N TYR A 60 -8.05 1.26 8.96
CA TYR A 60 -7.75 -0.06 9.50
C TYR A 60 -9.04 -0.86 9.78
N LEU A 61 -10.06 -0.22 10.35
CA LEU A 61 -11.34 -0.86 10.63
C LEU A 61 -12.14 -1.18 9.36
N VAL A 62 -12.11 -0.30 8.35
CA VAL A 62 -12.80 -0.51 7.06
C VAL A 62 -12.16 -1.62 6.23
N TRP A 63 -10.83 -1.74 6.23
CA TRP A 63 -10.09 -2.75 5.46
C TRP A 63 -9.74 -4.02 6.23
N LYS A 64 -10.23 -4.16 7.47
CA LYS A 64 -9.95 -5.32 8.33
C LYS A 64 -10.23 -6.65 7.64
N ASP A 65 -11.34 -6.75 6.92
CA ASP A 65 -11.85 -8.02 6.39
C ASP A 65 -11.61 -8.16 4.87
N GLU A 66 -11.34 -7.07 4.17
CA GLU A 66 -11.18 -7.05 2.70
C GLU A 66 -9.71 -7.04 2.25
N LYS A 67 -8.80 -6.44 3.04
CA LYS A 67 -7.42 -6.19 2.61
C LYS A 67 -6.40 -6.10 3.77
N PRO A 68 -5.99 -7.25 4.35
CA PRO A 68 -5.25 -7.29 5.61
C PRO A 68 -3.88 -6.62 5.55
N ASN A 69 -3.11 -6.80 4.46
CA ASN A 69 -1.76 -6.23 4.36
C ASN A 69 -1.75 -4.70 4.39
N ASN A 70 -2.68 -4.06 3.69
CA ASN A 70 -2.75 -2.60 3.65
C ASN A 70 -3.35 -2.02 4.94
N ALA A 71 -4.27 -2.74 5.58
CA ALA A 71 -4.77 -2.39 6.90
C ALA A 71 -3.61 -2.34 7.92
N HIS A 72 -2.79 -3.40 8.00
CA HIS A 72 -1.64 -3.42 8.92
C HIS A 72 -0.64 -2.30 8.65
N ALA A 73 -0.37 -1.95 7.39
CA ALA A 73 0.53 -0.84 7.05
C ALA A 73 -0.02 0.53 7.51
N ALA A 74 -1.31 0.81 7.28
CA ALA A 74 -1.95 2.05 7.71
C ALA A 74 -2.06 2.16 9.24
N GLY A 75 -2.41 1.06 9.92
CA GLY A 75 -2.48 1.00 11.38
C GLY A 75 -1.12 1.16 12.05
N THR A 76 -0.07 0.56 11.48
CA THR A 76 1.30 0.66 12.02
C THR A 76 1.81 2.10 11.95
N GLY A 77 1.58 2.81 10.84
CA GLY A 77 1.95 4.22 10.69
C GLY A 77 1.23 5.16 11.67
N ALA A 78 -0.06 4.92 11.91
CA ALA A 78 -0.84 5.69 12.89
C ALA A 78 -0.34 5.50 14.33
N LEU A 79 -0.01 4.26 14.72
CA LEU A 79 0.47 3.96 16.07
C LEU A 79 1.86 4.58 16.33
N ILE A 80 2.78 4.43 15.36
CA ILE A 80 4.13 5.01 15.45
C ILE A 80 4.07 6.54 15.54
N GLY A 81 3.21 7.17 14.73
CA GLY A 81 3.03 8.63 14.76
C GLY A 81 2.47 9.15 16.07
N PHE A 82 1.48 8.47 16.64
CA PHE A 82 0.92 8.82 17.94
C PHE A 82 1.96 8.72 19.07
N ILE A 83 2.72 7.63 19.10
CA ILE A 83 3.75 7.41 20.14
C ILE A 83 4.87 8.44 20.03
N LEU A 84 5.39 8.70 18.82
CA LEU A 84 6.44 9.72 18.61
C LEU A 84 5.95 11.13 18.96
N GLY A 85 4.70 11.45 18.61
CA GLY A 85 4.06 12.73 18.96
C GLY A 85 3.94 12.93 20.47
N LEU A 86 3.56 11.90 21.23
CA LEU A 86 3.50 11.97 22.69
C LEU A 86 4.89 12.08 23.34
N ILE A 87 5.89 11.37 22.83
CA ILE A 87 7.25 11.44 23.37
C ILE A 87 7.85 12.82 23.09
N VAL A 88 7.81 13.30 21.83
CA VAL A 88 8.40 14.59 21.46
C VAL A 88 7.59 15.74 22.04
N GLY A 89 6.26 15.72 21.93
CA GLY A 89 5.38 16.74 22.47
C GLY A 89 5.34 16.75 23.99
N GLY A 90 5.26 15.58 24.63
CA GLY A 90 5.29 15.44 26.09
C GLY A 90 6.63 15.82 26.69
N PHE A 91 7.76 15.47 26.04
CA PHE A 91 9.09 15.90 26.48
C PHE A 91 9.29 17.41 26.30
N ARG A 92 8.81 17.99 25.19
CA ARG A 92 8.81 19.44 24.96
C ARG A 92 7.95 20.18 25.97
N LEU A 93 6.77 19.65 26.30
CA LEU A 93 5.87 20.22 27.30
C LEU A 93 6.47 20.11 28.71
N ALA A 94 7.01 18.94 29.08
CA ALA A 94 7.61 18.70 30.39
C ALA A 94 8.93 19.48 30.62
N LEU A 95 9.69 19.80 29.57
CA LEU A 95 10.86 20.70 29.67
C LEU A 95 10.49 22.18 29.73
N PHE A 96 9.25 22.55 29.37
CA PHE A 96 8.77 23.92 29.34
C PHE A 96 7.85 24.26 30.53
N MET A 97 7.53 23.27 31.36
CA MET A 97 6.79 23.39 32.63
C MET A 97 7.78 23.41 33.81
#